data_AF-A0A7W8WDP2-F1
#
_entry.id   AF-A0A7W8WDP2-F1
#
_cell.length_a   1.000
_cell.length_b   1.000
_cell.length_c   1.000
_cell.angle_alpha   90.00
_cell.angle_beta   90.00
_cell.angle_gamma   90.00
#
_symmetry.space_group_name_H-M   'P 1'
#
loop_
_entity.id
_entity.type
_entity.pdbx_description
1 polymer ?
#
loop_
_entity_poly.entity_id
_entity_poly.type
_entity_poly.pdbx_seq_one_letter_code
_entity_poly.pdbx_strand_id
1 'polypeptide(L)'
;MASHRSPSTATRIGLISDTHNLVRPEALRYLDGCDAIIHAGDICNPDVLDALARIAPLTAVRGNNDTGDWAASLPTHARLTVQQVTILVVHDIAELGCVPQHDRIRVVVSGHSHKPSIA
;
A
#
# COMPACT_ATOMS: atom_id res chain seq x y z
N MET A 1 18.34 22.91 3.36
CA MET A 1 17.13 23.73 3.59
C MET A 1 15.93 22.80 3.59
N ALA A 2 15.43 22.43 4.77
CA ALA A 2 14.22 21.63 4.87
C ALA A 2 13.02 22.56 4.64
N SER A 3 12.27 22.30 3.57
CA SER A 3 11.06 23.04 3.23
C SER A 3 9.99 22.72 4.29
N HIS A 4 9.71 23.68 5.16
CA HIS A 4 8.65 23.57 6.14
C HIS A 4 7.31 23.83 5.43
N ARG A 5 6.66 22.75 4.97
CA ARG A 5 5.33 22.82 4.37
C ARG A 5 4.32 23.12 5.48
N SER A 6 3.52 24.18 5.32
CA SER A 6 2.34 24.44 6.15
C SER A 6 1.44 23.18 6.17
N PRO A 7 0.81 22.81 7.29
CA PRO A 7 -0.02 21.61 7.33
C PRO A 7 -1.17 21.76 6.35
N SER A 8 -1.18 20.95 5.29
CA SER A 8 -2.37 20.76 4.48
C SER A 8 -3.41 20.03 5.31
N THR A 9 -4.66 20.48 5.28
CA THR A 9 -5.78 19.80 5.96
C THR A 9 -6.12 18.46 5.31
N ALA A 10 -5.63 18.19 4.10
CA ALA A 10 -5.79 16.94 3.39
C ALA A 10 -4.62 16.00 3.67
N THR A 11 -4.93 14.77 4.11
CA THR A 11 -3.95 13.67 4.20
C THR A 11 -3.78 13.02 2.83
N ARG A 12 -2.55 12.91 2.36
CA ARG A 12 -2.19 12.31 1.07
C ARG A 12 -1.66 10.90 1.27
N ILE A 13 -2.39 9.91 0.77
CA ILE A 13 -1.99 8.50 0.81
C ILE A 13 -1.43 8.11 -0.56
N GLY A 14 -0.19 7.62 -0.58
CA GLY A 14 0.43 7.05 -1.77
C GLY A 14 0.02 5.59 -1.97
N LEU A 15 -0.38 5.23 -3.18
CA LEU A 15 -0.73 3.85 -3.54
C LEU A 15 0.25 3.32 -4.58
N ILE A 16 0.77 2.11 -4.34
CA ILE A 16 1.60 1.36 -5.28
C ILE A 16 1.28 -0.13 -5.15
N SER A 17 1.55 -0.92 -6.19
CA SER A 17 1.30 -2.36 -6.21
C SER A 17 2.19 -2.99 -7.29
N ASP A 18 2.32 -4.31 -7.26
CA ASP A 18 2.86 -5.10 -8.37
C ASP A 18 4.24 -4.59 -8.84
N THR A 19 5.12 -4.30 -7.88
CA THR A 19 6.46 -3.77 -8.18
C THR A 19 7.39 -4.83 -8.74
N HIS A 20 7.14 -6.11 -8.46
CA HIS A 20 7.91 -7.25 -9.01
C HIS A 20 9.43 -7.02 -8.99
N ASN A 21 9.97 -6.82 -7.79
CA ASN A 21 11.38 -6.56 -7.47
C ASN A 21 11.89 -5.14 -7.75
N LEU A 22 11.13 -4.29 -8.44
CA LEU A 22 11.61 -2.99 -8.89
C LEU A 22 10.62 -1.87 -8.57
N VAL A 23 11.02 -0.99 -7.64
CA VAL A 23 10.42 0.33 -7.52
C VAL A 23 11.28 1.35 -8.27
N ARG A 24 10.70 2.01 -9.27
CA ARG A 24 11.42 2.98 -10.10
C ARG A 24 11.66 4.29 -9.35
N PRO A 25 12.78 5.00 -9.59
CA PRO A 25 13.05 6.29 -8.94
C PRO A 25 11.94 7.33 -9.15
N GLU A 26 11.25 7.31 -10.29
CA GLU A 26 10.12 8.19 -10.59
C GLU A 26 8.94 7.92 -9.67
N ALA A 27 8.67 6.65 -9.34
CA ALA A 27 7.64 6.28 -8.38
C ALA A 27 8.01 6.77 -6.98
N LEU A 28 9.26 6.58 -6.55
CA LEU A 28 9.75 7.09 -5.26
C LEU A 28 9.60 8.61 -5.16
N ARG A 29 9.97 9.34 -6.22
CA ARG A 29 9.79 10.80 -6.30
C ARG A 29 8.33 11.24 -6.27
N TYR A 30 7.41 10.46 -6.86
CA TYR A 30 5.99 10.79 -6.86
C TYR A 30 5.33 10.56 -5.49
N LEU A 31 5.82 9.55 -4.77
CA LEU A 31 5.41 9.21 -3.42
C LEU A 31 6.02 10.13 -2.35
N ASP A 32 7.05 10.90 -2.69
CA ASP A 32 7.61 11.91 -1.79
C ASP A 32 6.55 12.92 -1.33
N GLY A 33 6.55 13.23 -0.04
CA GLY A 33 5.56 14.09 0.59
C GLY A 33 4.17 13.47 0.79
N CYS A 34 3.99 12.16 0.56
CA CYS A 34 2.83 11.42 1.09
C CYS A 34 2.93 11.27 2.61
N ASP A 35 1.79 11.31 3.30
CA ASP A 35 1.72 11.12 4.76
C ASP A 35 1.78 9.63 5.15
N ALA A 36 1.37 8.73 4.25
CA ALA A 36 1.52 7.29 4.35
C ALA A 36 1.50 6.64 2.97
N ILE A 37 2.04 5.42 2.87
CA ILE A 37 2.11 4.63 1.64
C ILE A 37 1.44 3.26 1.87
N ILE A 38 0.70 2.80 0.87
CA ILE A 38 0.14 1.45 0.80
C ILE A 38 0.76 0.70 -0.38
N HIS A 39 1.30 -0.51 -0.14
CA HIS A 39 1.66 -1.46 -1.18
C HIS A 39 0.66 -2.62 -1.23
N ALA A 40 -0.05 -2.80 -2.35
CA ALA A 40 -1.10 -3.81 -2.48
C ALA A 40 -0.59 -5.20 -2.93
N GLY A 41 0.59 -5.63 -2.47
CA GLY A 41 1.19 -6.94 -2.80
C GLY A 41 1.92 -7.04 -4.13
N ASP A 42 2.51 -8.21 -4.39
CA ASP A 42 3.39 -8.54 -5.52
C ASP A 42 4.66 -7.66 -5.55
N ILE A 43 5.35 -7.70 -4.42
CA ILE A 43 6.57 -6.96 -4.11
C ILE A 43 7.81 -7.70 -4.65
N CYS A 44 7.87 -9.01 -4.42
CA CYS A 44 8.91 -9.98 -4.75
C CYS A 44 10.32 -9.74 -4.15
N ASN A 45 10.72 -8.49 -3.88
CA ASN A 45 11.98 -8.14 -3.23
C ASN A 45 11.73 -7.26 -1.98
N PRO A 46 12.12 -7.71 -0.77
CA PRO A 46 11.94 -6.91 0.45
C PRO A 46 12.63 -5.54 0.43
N ASP A 47 13.70 -5.35 -0.36
CA ASP A 47 14.37 -4.05 -0.50
C ASP A 47 13.43 -2.95 -1.04
N VAL A 48 12.37 -3.34 -1.76
CA VAL A 48 11.32 -2.41 -2.21
C VAL A 48 10.57 -1.84 -1.01
N LEU A 49 10.26 -2.66 0.00
CA LEU A 49 9.60 -2.22 1.23
C LEU A 49 10.51 -1.25 1.99
N ASP A 50 11.78 -1.57 2.10
CA ASP A 50 12.76 -0.69 2.75
C ASP A 50 12.86 0.66 2.04
N ALA A 51 12.82 0.67 0.70
CA ALA A 51 12.83 1.90 -0.09
C ALA A 51 11.59 2.77 0.14
N LEU A 52 10.41 2.16 0.22
CA LEU A 52 9.15 2.87 0.45
C LEU A 52 9.02 3.35 1.90
N ALA A 53 9.44 2.53 2.87
CA ALA A 53 9.38 2.86 4.30
C ALA A 53 10.31 4.02 4.69
N ARG A 54 11.34 4.30 3.89
CA ARG A 54 12.18 5.51 4.04
C ARG A 54 11.46 6.81 3.68
N ILE A 55 10.36 6.75 2.92
CA ILE A 55 9.61 7.93 2.47
C ILE A 55 8.54 8.30 3.51
N ALA A 56 7.72 7.33 3.93
CA ALA A 56 6.60 7.52 4.84
C ALA A 56 6.22 6.20 5.53
N PRO A 57 5.38 6.22 6.59
CA PRO A 57 4.81 5.01 7.16
C PRO A 57 4.18 4.11 6.08
N LEU A 58 4.60 2.85 6.05
CA LEU A 58 4.25 1.87 5.01
C LEU A 58 3.30 0.80 5.57
N THR A 59 2.19 0.58 4.87
CA THR A 59 1.34 -0.60 5.02
C THR A 59 1.49 -1.46 3.77
N ALA A 60 1.83 -2.73 3.93
CA ALA A 60 1.93 -3.67 2.82
C ALA A 60 1.13 -4.94 3.11
N VAL A 61 0.52 -5.49 2.07
CA VAL A 61 -0.07 -6.83 2.10
C VAL A 61 0.70 -7.75 1.18
N ARG A 62 0.60 -9.05 1.43
CA ARG A 62 1.22 -10.10 0.62
C ARG A 62 0.42 -10.35 -0.67
N GLY A 63 1.09 -10.34 -1.82
CA GLY A 63 0.55 -10.82 -3.08
C GLY A 63 0.89 -12.28 -3.38
N ASN A 64 0.35 -12.82 -4.47
CA ASN A 64 0.55 -14.23 -4.79
C ASN A 64 1.97 -14.57 -5.24
N ASN A 65 2.77 -13.59 -5.65
CA ASN A 65 4.18 -13.76 -6.02
C ASN A 65 5.17 -13.50 -4.86
N ASP A 66 4.67 -13.04 -3.71
CA ASP A 66 5.48 -12.80 -2.52
C ASP A 66 5.69 -14.11 -1.74
N THR A 67 6.89 -14.68 -1.86
CA THR A 67 7.21 -16.02 -1.33
C THR A 67 8.44 -16.03 -0.42
N GLY A 68 8.56 -17.06 0.41
CA GLY A 68 9.66 -17.24 1.37
C GLY A 68 9.39 -16.64 2.75
N ASP A 69 10.35 -16.79 3.66
CA ASP A 69 10.19 -16.46 5.08
C ASP A 69 9.91 -14.97 5.31
N TRP A 70 10.51 -14.08 4.52
CA TRP A 70 10.26 -12.64 4.61
C TRP A 70 8.80 -12.31 4.29
N ALA A 71 8.26 -12.88 3.21
CA ALA A 71 6.89 -12.67 2.78
C ALA A 71 5.89 -13.35 3.74
N ALA A 72 6.28 -14.45 4.39
CA ALA A 72 5.42 -15.11 5.39
C ALA A 72 5.05 -14.18 6.56
N SER A 73 5.87 -13.17 6.85
CA SER A 73 5.60 -12.16 7.87
C SER A 73 4.60 -11.08 7.43
N LEU A 74 4.35 -10.94 6.13
CA LEU A 74 3.39 -9.98 5.60
C LEU A 74 1.96 -10.50 5.78
N PRO A 75 1.02 -9.65 6.22
CA PRO A 75 -0.38 -10.04 6.31
C PRO A 75 -0.99 -10.19 4.91
N THR A 76 -1.97 -11.08 4.75
CA THR A 76 -2.72 -11.23 3.50
C THR A 76 -3.71 -10.09 3.25
N HIS A 77 -4.09 -9.38 4.31
CA HIS A 77 -4.95 -8.21 4.25
C HIS A 77 -4.57 -7.24 5.37
N ALA A 78 -4.76 -5.95 5.15
CA ALA A 78 -4.47 -4.92 6.14
C ALA A 78 -5.63 -3.93 6.23
N ARG A 79 -5.85 -3.40 7.42
CA ARG A 79 -6.83 -2.35 7.65
C ARG A 79 -6.13 -1.16 8.26
N LEU A 80 -6.39 0.02 7.70
CA LEU A 80 -5.89 1.27 8.22
C LEU A 80 -6.98 2.32 8.22
N THR A 81 -7.00 3.12 9.29
CA THR A 81 -7.91 4.24 9.42
C THR A 81 -7.10 5.52 9.29
N VAL A 82 -7.41 6.29 8.25
CA VAL A 82 -6.81 7.60 8.02
C VAL A 82 -7.90 8.63 8.26
N GLN A 83 -7.72 9.46 9.28
CA GLN A 83 -8.77 10.35 9.79
C GLN A 83 -10.05 9.56 10.13
N GLN A 84 -11.14 9.75 9.37
CA GLN A 84 -12.43 9.06 9.56
C GLN A 84 -12.72 8.02 8.47
N VAL A 85 -11.74 7.72 7.61
CA VAL A 85 -11.86 6.80 6.48
C VAL A 85 -11.12 5.51 6.79
N THR A 86 -11.86 4.42 6.89
CA THR A 86 -11.32 3.07 7.00
C THR A 86 -11.06 2.50 5.60
N ILE A 87 -9.81 2.14 5.36
CA ILE A 87 -9.31 1.53 4.12
C ILE A 87 -9.02 0.06 4.40
N LEU A 88 -9.54 -0.83 3.55
CA LEU A 88 -9.15 -2.23 3.49
C LEU A 88 -8.19 -2.44 2.32
N VAL A 89 -7.09 -3.12 2.56
CA VAL A 89 -6.10 -3.49 1.56
C VAL A 89 -6.09 -5.01 1.44
N VAL A 90 -6.22 -5.49 0.21
CA VAL A 90 -6.05 -6.90 -0.20
C VAL A 90 -5.21 -6.91 -1.47
N HIS A 91 -4.56 -8.03 -1.81
CA HIS A 91 -3.86 -8.09 -3.10
C HIS A 91 -4.85 -8.35 -4.24
N ASP A 92 -5.60 -9.44 -4.18
CA ASP A 92 -6.65 -9.77 -5.15
C ASP A 92 -8.03 -9.41 -4.58
N ILE A 93 -8.81 -8.66 -5.36
CA ILE A 93 -10.17 -8.27 -4.99
C ILE A 93 -11.09 -9.49 -4.84
N ALA A 94 -10.79 -10.61 -5.49
CA ALA A 94 -11.51 -11.87 -5.32
C ALA A 94 -11.44 -12.41 -3.88
N GLU A 95 -10.40 -12.05 -3.13
CA GLU A 95 -10.20 -12.47 -1.73
C GLU A 95 -11.04 -11.67 -0.73
N LEU A 96 -11.75 -10.62 -1.18
CA LEU A 96 -12.53 -9.76 -0.30
C LEU A 96 -13.59 -10.54 0.51
N GLY A 97 -14.16 -11.60 -0.07
CA GLY A 97 -15.13 -12.46 0.62
C GLY A 97 -14.54 -13.29 1.77
N CYS A 98 -13.21 -13.45 1.80
CA CYS A 98 -12.50 -14.15 2.87
C CYS A 98 -12.09 -13.22 4.01
N VAL A 99 -12.16 -11.90 3.81
CA VAL A 99 -11.87 -10.92 4.86
C VAL A 99 -13.08 -10.82 5.79
N PRO A 100 -12.91 -10.93 7.12
CA PRO A 100 -14.01 -10.78 8.06
C PRO A 100 -14.75 -9.45 7.83
N GLN A 101 -16.08 -9.53 7.80
CA GLN A 101 -16.92 -8.35 7.67
C GLN A 101 -16.83 -7.55 8.97
N HIS A 102 -16.54 -6.26 8.85
CA HIS A 102 -16.64 -5.34 9.97
C HIS A 102 -17.28 -4.04 9.51
N ASP A 103 -17.80 -3.30 10.48
CA ASP A 103 -18.49 -2.06 10.22
C ASP A 103 -17.60 -1.03 9.49
N ARG A 104 -18.19 -0.48 8.43
CA ARG A 104 -17.79 0.76 7.75
C ARG A 104 -16.41 0.78 7.07
N ILE A 105 -16.16 -0.17 6.16
CA ILE A 105 -15.13 0.03 5.11
C ILE A 105 -15.64 1.11 4.15
N ARG A 106 -14.80 2.11 3.86
CA ARG A 106 -15.14 3.21 2.94
C ARG A 106 -14.37 3.12 1.63
N VAL A 107 -13.21 2.47 1.64
CA VAL A 107 -12.32 2.29 0.47
C VAL A 107 -11.74 0.89 0.52
N VAL A 108 -11.67 0.23 -0.64
CA VAL A 108 -10.90 -1.00 -0.84
C VAL A 108 -9.77 -0.69 -1.82
N VAL A 109 -8.55 -1.10 -1.48
CA VAL A 109 -7.37 -1.02 -2.35
C VAL A 109 -6.97 -2.44 -2.71
N SER A 110 -6.82 -2.70 -4.02
CA SER A 110 -6.38 -3.99 -4.56
C SER A 110 -5.37 -3.82 -5.70
N GLY A 111 -4.54 -4.83 -5.89
CA GLY A 111 -3.54 -4.96 -6.95
C GLY A 111 -3.90 -6.05 -7.96
N HIS A 112 -2.94 -6.93 -8.24
CA HIS A 112 -3.05 -8.19 -9.00
C HIS A 112 -3.29 -8.03 -10.52
N SER A 113 -4.19 -7.13 -10.92
CA SER A 113 -4.62 -7.01 -12.31
C SER A 113 -3.63 -6.29 -13.23
N HIS A 114 -2.64 -5.59 -12.66
CA HIS A 114 -1.74 -4.65 -13.36
C HIS A 114 -2.49 -3.55 -14.14
N LYS A 115 -3.76 -3.30 -13.79
CA LYS A 115 -4.65 -2.35 -14.47
C LYS A 115 -5.18 -1.33 -13.47
N PRO A 116 -4.88 -0.03 -13.63
CA PRO A 116 -5.47 0.99 -12.77
C PRO A 116 -6.98 1.09 -13.02
N SER A 117 -7.78 1.08 -11.95
CA SER A 117 -9.23 1.19 -12.00
C SER A 117 -9.77 1.86 -10.74
N ILE A 118 -10.91 2.56 -10.87
CA ILE A 118 -11.67 3.16 -9.76
C ILE A 118 -13.16 2.90 -10.08
N ALA A 119 -13.91 2.41 -9.09
CA ALA A 119 -15.32 2.07 -9.20
C ALA A 119 -16.13 2.59 -8.01
#